data_AF-A0A3C7W177-F1
#
_entry.id   AF-A0A3C7W177-F1
#
_cell.length_a   1.000
_cell.length_b   1.000
_cell.length_c   1.000
_cell.angle_alpha   90.00
_cell.angle_beta   90.00
_cell.angle_gamma   90.00
#
_symmetry.space_group_name_H-M   'P 1'
#
loop_
_entity.id
_entity.type
_entity.pdbx_description
1 polymer ?
#
loop_
_entity_poly.entity_id
_entity_poly.type
_entity_poly.pdbx_seq_one_letter_code
_entity_poly.pdbx_strand_id
1 'polypeptide(L)'
;MAARARRRGAGGTGPVGEPASRAPGAITRILAAPGPAAGAAPRGPRPAAACRGPAQRLKSVSHIAQTNIQLYEQLRLSGYDDAAVVAAARAYALAQPLFSARFRGSGRPFLCHLVGTASVLARDGASIEEVTAGLLHAAYDAGLFGYDMHRTVSPRKRAAVREAVGEAGEALVAAYTALPWTGSTLERLAASAARSPEERSVLRLRLANELDDLADGGLRYTGREKASLVDDASHRAKLVTLAQQVDMPHLAADLEAALASHGDRV
;
A
#
# COMPACT_ATOMS: atom_id res chain seq x y z
N MET A 1 -56.93 26.46 12.53
CA MET A 1 -57.41 25.67 13.67
C MET A 1 -56.22 25.04 14.39
N ALA A 2 -56.12 25.34 15.70
CA ALA A 2 -55.26 24.79 16.78
C ALA A 2 -54.05 23.88 16.41
N ALA A 3 -52.80 24.27 16.67
CA ALA A 3 -52.11 24.40 17.96
C ALA A 3 -51.95 23.09 18.76
N ARG A 4 -50.71 22.59 18.90
CA ARG A 4 -50.20 22.11 20.20
C ARG A 4 -48.68 21.99 20.25
N ALA A 5 -48.12 22.69 21.22
CA ALA A 5 -46.75 22.59 21.71
C ALA A 5 -46.68 21.70 22.96
N ARG A 6 -45.51 21.07 23.21
CA ARG A 6 -45.00 20.62 24.53
C ARG A 6 -43.47 20.67 24.42
N ARG A 7 -42.72 21.64 24.98
CA ARG A 7 -42.21 21.84 26.36
C ARG A 7 -41.47 20.65 27.00
N ARG A 8 -40.16 20.90 27.26
CA ARG A 8 -39.31 20.73 28.48
C ARG A 8 -39.40 19.39 29.25
N GLY A 9 -38.36 18.79 29.82
CA GLY A 9 -36.98 19.16 30.14
C GLY A 9 -36.54 18.37 31.40
N ALA A 10 -35.22 18.36 31.68
CA ALA A 10 -34.53 18.06 32.96
C ALA A 10 -34.30 16.60 33.42
N GLY A 11 -33.02 16.31 33.72
CA GLY A 11 -32.60 15.82 35.03
C GLY A 11 -32.30 14.32 35.14
N GLY A 12 -31.03 13.96 35.42
CA GLY A 12 -30.67 12.59 35.79
C GLY A 12 -29.17 12.32 35.83
N THR A 13 -28.46 12.97 36.76
CA THR A 13 -27.10 12.62 37.19
C THR A 13 -27.11 11.30 37.97
N GLY A 14 -26.29 10.34 37.56
CA GLY A 14 -26.03 9.09 38.28
C GLY A 14 -24.55 8.70 38.21
N PRO A 15 -24.00 7.99 39.21
CA PRO A 15 -22.63 8.20 39.68
C PRO A 15 -21.56 7.39 38.95
N VAL A 16 -20.35 7.94 39.08
CA VAL A 16 -19.04 7.44 38.67
C VAL A 16 -18.72 6.13 39.41
N GLY A 17 -18.49 5.05 38.67
CA GLY A 17 -17.90 3.82 39.18
C GLY A 17 -16.38 3.87 39.05
N GLU A 18 -15.68 3.79 40.18
CA GLU A 18 -14.23 3.60 40.27
C GLU A 18 -13.79 2.27 39.61
N PRO A 19 -12.72 2.27 38.81
CA PRO A 19 -12.02 1.03 38.48
C PRO A 19 -10.95 0.71 39.53
N ALA A 20 -11.08 -0.50 40.09
CA ALA A 20 -10.18 -1.10 41.04
C ALA A 20 -8.72 -1.16 40.54
N SER A 21 -7.82 -0.82 41.46
CA SER A 21 -6.37 -0.89 41.34
C SER A 21 -5.87 -2.31 41.01
N ARG A 22 -5.11 -2.46 39.93
CA ARG A 22 -4.23 -3.62 39.71
C ARG A 22 -2.78 -3.21 39.93
N ALA A 23 -2.14 -3.88 40.88
CA ALA A 23 -0.73 -3.76 41.20
C ALA A 23 0.16 -4.30 40.06
N PRO A 24 1.38 -3.75 39.86
CA PRO A 24 2.33 -4.23 38.87
C PRO A 24 3.09 -5.48 39.36
N GLY A 25 2.94 -6.58 38.62
CA GLY A 25 3.78 -7.77 38.77
C GLY A 25 5.13 -7.59 38.07
N ALA A 26 6.20 -7.83 38.83
CA ALA A 26 7.59 -7.70 38.43
C ALA A 26 7.99 -8.66 37.29
N ILE A 27 8.63 -8.13 36.24
CA ILE A 27 9.39 -8.93 35.26
C ILE A 27 10.86 -8.71 35.57
N THR A 28 11.48 -9.73 36.16
CA THR A 28 12.90 -9.76 36.50
C THR A 28 13.65 -10.67 35.52
N ARG A 29 14.84 -10.21 35.10
CA ARG A 29 15.97 -10.91 34.46
C ARG A 29 15.95 -11.16 32.95
N ILE A 30 16.58 -10.21 32.24
CA ILE A 30 17.43 -10.46 31.08
C ILE A 30 18.89 -10.55 31.58
N LEU A 31 19.71 -11.34 30.88
CA LEU A 31 21.19 -11.36 30.77
C LEU A 31 21.84 -12.69 31.19
N ALA A 32 22.11 -13.53 30.19
CA ALA A 32 23.22 -14.47 30.20
C ALA A 32 24.03 -14.26 28.90
N ALA A 33 25.33 -13.96 29.05
CA ALA A 33 26.28 -13.71 27.98
C ALA A 33 26.79 -15.03 27.36
N PRO A 34 27.10 -15.08 26.05
CA PRO A 34 27.86 -16.19 25.48
C PRO A 34 29.37 -15.98 25.65
N GLY A 35 30.06 -17.04 26.10
CA GLY A 35 31.52 -17.10 26.24
C GLY A 35 32.27 -17.21 24.90
N PRO A 36 33.62 -17.12 24.94
CA PRO A 36 34.44 -16.87 23.76
C PRO A 36 34.68 -18.11 22.89
N ALA A 37 34.85 -17.83 21.59
CA ALA A 37 35.06 -18.76 20.50
C ALA A 37 36.41 -19.51 20.57
N ALA A 38 36.38 -20.79 20.20
CA ALA A 38 37.57 -21.63 20.02
C ALA A 38 37.73 -22.08 18.56
N GLY A 39 38.90 -21.76 17.99
CA GLY A 39 39.64 -22.60 17.03
C GLY A 39 39.07 -22.80 15.62
N ALA A 40 39.48 -21.96 14.67
CA ALA A 40 39.37 -22.27 13.23
C ALA A 40 40.76 -22.54 12.64
N ALA A 41 40.98 -23.78 12.19
CA ALA A 41 42.17 -24.21 11.45
C ALA A 41 42.15 -23.72 9.98
N PRO A 42 43.30 -23.58 9.31
CA PRO A 42 43.38 -23.04 7.95
C PRO A 42 42.83 -24.03 6.91
N ARG A 43 41.88 -23.58 6.10
CA ARG A 43 41.34 -24.34 4.96
C ARG A 43 42.19 -24.06 3.72
N GLY A 44 42.69 -25.13 3.09
CA GLY A 44 43.43 -25.07 1.82
C GLY A 44 42.60 -24.58 0.63
N PRO A 45 43.25 -24.33 -0.52
CA PRO A 45 42.63 -23.66 -1.66
C PRO A 45 41.56 -24.54 -2.32
N ARG A 46 40.33 -24.00 -2.42
CA ARG A 46 39.24 -24.60 -3.19
C ARG A 46 39.44 -24.34 -4.70
N PRO A 47 39.14 -25.31 -5.57
CA PRO A 47 39.21 -25.11 -7.02
C PRO A 47 38.17 -24.08 -7.48
N ALA A 48 38.54 -23.28 -8.47
CA ALA A 48 37.74 -22.21 -9.04
C ALA A 48 36.45 -22.75 -9.67
N ALA A 49 35.34 -22.66 -8.93
CA ALA A 49 34.01 -22.77 -9.50
C ALA A 49 33.78 -21.53 -10.37
N ALA A 50 33.63 -21.73 -11.69
CA ALA A 50 33.34 -20.68 -12.65
C ALA A 50 32.16 -19.83 -12.17
N CYS A 51 32.46 -18.59 -11.77
CA CYS A 51 31.48 -17.57 -11.40
C CYS A 51 30.69 -17.17 -12.64
N ARG A 52 29.61 -17.90 -12.94
CA ARG A 52 28.53 -17.36 -13.77
C ARG A 52 27.90 -16.23 -12.95
N GLY A 53 28.02 -15.00 -13.43
CA GLY A 53 27.54 -13.81 -12.73
C GLY A 53 26.03 -13.87 -12.41
N PRO A 54 25.57 -13.08 -11.42
CA PRO A 54 24.18 -13.10 -10.94
C PRO A 54 23.13 -12.60 -11.97
N ALA A 55 23.54 -12.23 -13.18
CA ALA A 55 22.68 -11.54 -14.14
C ALA A 55 21.65 -12.40 -14.89
N GLN A 56 21.56 -13.72 -14.66
CA GLN A 56 20.78 -14.60 -15.55
C GLN A 56 19.74 -15.53 -14.87
N ARG A 57 19.20 -15.17 -13.70
CA ARG A 57 18.20 -16.04 -13.04
C ARG A 57 17.00 -15.33 -12.39
N LEU A 58 16.47 -14.28 -13.01
CA LEU A 58 15.11 -13.81 -12.72
C LEU A 58 14.23 -14.14 -13.93
N LYS A 59 13.78 -15.39 -14.02
CA LYS A 59 12.70 -15.78 -14.93
C LYS A 59 11.36 -15.67 -14.17
N SER A 60 10.59 -14.66 -14.57
CA SER A 60 9.11 -14.63 -14.62
C SER A 60 8.30 -14.96 -13.35
N VAL A 61 8.44 -14.11 -12.33
CA VAL A 61 7.32 -13.35 -11.74
C VAL A 61 7.87 -11.94 -11.54
N SER A 62 7.14 -10.90 -11.95
CA SER A 62 7.60 -9.52 -11.83
C SER A 62 7.94 -9.22 -10.36
N HIS A 63 9.18 -8.82 -10.10
CA HIS A 63 9.64 -8.64 -8.71
C HIS A 63 9.07 -7.33 -8.14
N ILE A 64 7.93 -7.43 -7.46
CA ILE A 64 7.33 -6.33 -6.70
C ILE A 64 8.11 -6.17 -5.39
N ALA A 65 8.74 -5.01 -5.19
CA ALA A 65 9.49 -4.67 -3.99
C ALA A 65 8.58 -4.70 -2.75
N GLN A 66 9.11 -5.18 -1.62
CA GLN A 66 8.39 -5.28 -0.35
C GLN A 66 9.06 -4.48 0.77
N THR A 67 10.21 -3.88 0.49
CA THR A 67 10.96 -3.02 1.40
C THR A 67 11.38 -1.74 0.67
N ASN A 68 11.59 -0.66 1.43
CA ASN A 68 12.04 0.60 0.87
C ASN A 68 13.39 0.46 0.13
N ILE A 69 14.33 -0.33 0.66
CA ILE A 69 15.63 -0.56 0.01
C ILE A 69 15.47 -1.26 -1.34
N GLN A 70 14.59 -2.26 -1.43
CA GLN A 70 14.28 -2.90 -2.71
C GLN A 70 13.66 -1.91 -3.70
N LEU A 71 12.78 -1.02 -3.25
CA LEU A 71 12.20 0.02 -4.10
C LEU A 71 13.24 1.04 -4.57
N TYR A 72 14.17 1.47 -3.70
CA TYR A 72 15.21 2.41 -4.09
C TYR A 72 16.16 1.82 -5.13
N GLU A 73 16.53 0.54 -4.96
CA GLU A 73 17.33 -0.17 -5.97
C GLU A 73 16.56 -0.31 -7.27
N GLN A 74 15.27 -0.64 -7.21
CA GLN A 74 14.42 -0.71 -8.39
C GLN A 74 14.34 0.63 -9.13
N LEU A 75 14.18 1.75 -8.43
CA LEU A 75 14.18 3.09 -9.03
C LEU A 75 15.49 3.35 -9.80
N ARG A 76 16.63 3.03 -9.19
CA ARG A 76 17.93 3.19 -9.85
C ARG A 76 18.07 2.31 -11.10
N LEU A 77 17.68 1.05 -11.00
CA LEU A 77 17.71 0.11 -12.13
C LEU A 77 16.75 0.51 -13.26
N SER A 78 15.65 1.19 -12.93
CA SER A 78 14.70 1.76 -13.89
C SER A 78 15.12 3.13 -14.46
N GLY A 79 16.31 3.64 -14.10
CA GLY A 79 16.86 4.88 -14.67
C GLY A 79 16.35 6.18 -14.02
N TYR A 80 15.70 6.11 -12.86
CA TYR A 80 15.38 7.30 -12.07
C TYR A 80 16.67 7.88 -11.47
N ASP A 81 16.75 9.20 -11.38
CA ASP A 81 17.90 9.88 -10.81
C ASP A 81 17.92 9.82 -9.27
N ASP A 82 19.03 10.28 -8.67
CA ASP A 82 19.16 10.29 -7.20
C ASP A 82 18.12 11.22 -6.54
N ALA A 83 17.67 12.28 -7.22
CA ALA A 83 16.64 13.18 -6.69
C ALA A 83 15.30 12.45 -6.52
N ALA A 84 14.95 11.56 -7.46
CA ALA A 84 13.79 10.71 -7.38
C ALA A 84 13.89 9.68 -6.24
N VAL A 85 15.06 9.07 -6.03
CA VAL A 85 15.28 8.17 -4.88
C VAL A 85 15.10 8.93 -3.56
N VAL A 86 15.62 10.15 -3.46
CA VAL A 86 15.42 11.01 -2.28
C VAL A 86 13.94 11.38 -2.09
N ALA A 87 13.20 11.66 -3.17
CA ALA A 87 11.76 11.91 -3.09
C ALA A 87 10.99 10.70 -2.56
N ALA A 88 11.29 9.49 -3.05
CA ALA A 88 10.73 8.25 -2.53
C ALA A 88 11.10 8.02 -1.05
N ALA A 89 12.32 8.37 -0.64
CA ALA A 89 12.75 8.28 0.76
C ALA A 89 11.96 9.24 1.68
N ARG A 90 11.73 10.49 1.25
CA ARG A 90 10.89 11.44 2.01
C ARG A 90 9.45 10.96 2.14
N ALA A 91 8.86 10.47 1.05
CA ALA A 91 7.50 9.91 1.06
C ALA A 91 7.40 8.72 2.03
N TYR A 92 8.37 7.80 1.98
CA TYR A 92 8.44 6.66 2.88
C TYR A 92 8.61 7.06 4.35
N ALA A 93 9.43 8.08 4.63
CA ALA A 93 9.64 8.60 5.98
C ALA A 93 8.33 9.13 6.60
N LEU A 94 7.43 9.72 5.80
CA LEU A 94 6.09 10.07 6.26
C LEU A 94 5.18 8.84 6.39
N ALA A 95 5.27 7.86 5.48
CA ALA A 95 4.47 6.65 5.54
C ALA A 95 4.73 5.84 6.83
N GLN A 96 5.98 5.76 7.29
CA GLN A 96 6.36 5.00 8.47
C GLN A 96 5.49 5.30 9.72
N PRO A 97 5.42 6.54 10.23
CA PRO A 97 4.58 6.87 11.37
C PRO A 97 3.08 6.74 11.06
N LEU A 98 2.63 7.08 9.84
CA LEU A 98 1.21 7.01 9.48
C LEU A 98 0.65 5.57 9.50
N PHE A 99 1.48 4.58 9.19
CA PHE A 99 1.06 3.18 9.07
C PHE A 99 1.76 2.25 10.05
N SER A 100 2.40 2.82 11.08
CA SER A 100 3.03 2.06 12.15
C SER A 100 2.04 1.11 12.82
N ALA A 101 2.49 -0.12 13.09
CA ALA A 101 1.69 -1.20 13.68
C ALA A 101 0.40 -1.58 12.90
N ARG A 102 0.28 -1.19 11.62
CA ARG A 102 -0.79 -1.66 10.74
C ARG A 102 -0.33 -2.85 9.91
N PHE A 103 -1.23 -3.82 9.75
CA PHE A 103 -0.99 -5.04 9.00
C PHE A 103 -2.15 -5.28 8.02
N ARG A 104 -1.84 -5.93 6.90
CA ARG A 104 -2.82 -6.48 5.96
C ARG A 104 -3.46 -7.74 6.54
N GLY A 105 -4.54 -8.21 5.94
CA GLY A 105 -5.19 -9.47 6.34
C GLY A 105 -4.26 -10.69 6.24
N SER A 106 -3.23 -10.64 5.38
CA SER A 106 -2.17 -11.65 5.28
C SER A 106 -1.14 -11.61 6.42
N GLY A 107 -1.22 -10.64 7.33
CA GLY A 107 -0.19 -10.41 8.36
C GLY A 107 1.04 -9.64 7.86
N ARG A 108 1.11 -9.32 6.57
CA ARG A 108 2.14 -8.44 5.98
C ARG A 108 2.01 -7.02 6.55
N PRO A 109 3.11 -6.35 6.97
CA PRO A 109 3.05 -4.95 7.39
C PRO A 109 2.44 -4.07 6.29
N PHE A 110 1.61 -3.09 6.66
CA PHE A 110 0.93 -2.23 5.69
C PHE A 110 1.93 -1.43 4.84
N LEU A 111 3.12 -1.11 5.38
CA LEU A 111 4.20 -0.48 4.62
C LEU A 111 4.66 -1.31 3.42
N CYS A 112 4.67 -2.64 3.51
CA CYS A 112 5.06 -3.49 2.38
C CYS A 112 4.07 -3.36 1.23
N HIS A 113 2.78 -3.18 1.52
CA HIS A 113 1.75 -2.93 0.51
C HIS A 113 1.96 -1.58 -0.18
N LEU A 114 2.23 -0.52 0.58
CA LEU A 114 2.52 0.81 0.01
C LEU A 114 3.76 0.77 -0.90
N VAL A 115 4.81 0.07 -0.47
CA VAL A 115 6.01 -0.16 -1.26
C VAL A 115 5.70 -0.98 -2.52
N GLY A 116 4.86 -2.01 -2.42
CA GLY A 116 4.49 -2.84 -3.56
C GLY A 116 3.70 -2.08 -4.61
N THR A 117 2.73 -1.26 -4.20
CA THR A 117 2.01 -0.35 -5.12
C THR A 117 2.97 0.60 -5.83
N ALA A 118 3.89 1.25 -5.09
CA ALA A 118 4.90 2.13 -5.67
C ALA A 118 5.88 1.38 -6.60
N SER A 119 6.20 0.14 -6.28
CA SER A 119 7.06 -0.73 -7.09
C SER A 119 6.45 -1.06 -8.44
N VAL A 120 5.14 -1.34 -8.49
CA VAL A 120 4.42 -1.58 -9.76
C VAL A 120 4.48 -0.34 -10.65
N LEU A 121 4.24 0.84 -10.08
CA LEU A 121 4.34 2.12 -10.81
C LEU A 121 5.76 2.38 -11.33
N ALA A 122 6.78 2.18 -10.47
CA ALA A 122 8.18 2.39 -10.83
C ALA A 122 8.64 1.46 -11.96
N ARG A 123 8.19 0.20 -11.93
CA ARG A 123 8.50 -0.81 -12.95
C ARG A 123 7.99 -0.42 -14.33
N ASP A 124 6.79 0.14 -14.39
CA ASP A 124 6.14 0.55 -15.65
C ASP A 124 6.47 2.00 -16.05
N GLY A 125 7.50 2.60 -15.45
CA GLY A 125 8.04 3.90 -15.87
C GLY A 125 7.14 5.10 -15.55
N ALA A 126 6.33 5.00 -14.49
CA ALA A 126 5.50 6.11 -14.02
C ALA A 126 6.35 7.34 -13.60
N SER A 127 5.73 8.50 -13.47
CA SER A 127 6.41 9.67 -12.92
C SER A 127 6.80 9.46 -11.44
N ILE A 128 7.78 10.23 -10.94
CA ILE A 128 8.14 10.15 -9.52
C ILE A 128 6.99 10.63 -8.63
N GLU A 129 6.15 11.54 -9.11
CA GLU A 129 4.92 11.99 -8.47
C GLU A 129 3.94 10.83 -8.31
N GLU A 130 3.74 9.99 -9.33
CA GLU A 130 2.91 8.78 -9.24
C GLU A 130 3.51 7.76 -8.27
N VAL A 131 4.82 7.50 -8.34
CA VAL A 131 5.49 6.54 -7.44
C VAL A 131 5.39 6.97 -5.98
N THR A 132 5.67 8.24 -5.68
CA THR A 132 5.57 8.79 -4.32
C THR A 132 4.12 8.89 -3.84
N ALA A 133 3.16 9.16 -4.73
CA ALA A 133 1.75 9.00 -4.42
C ALA A 133 1.40 7.54 -4.09
N GLY A 134 2.01 6.56 -4.77
CA GLY A 134 1.92 5.13 -4.46
C GLY A 134 2.26 4.80 -3.00
N LEU A 135 3.32 5.41 -2.48
CA LEU A 135 3.75 5.24 -1.08
C LEU A 135 2.80 5.87 -0.06
N LEU A 136 1.91 6.78 -0.46
CA LEU A 136 1.01 7.52 0.43
C LEU A 136 -0.46 7.45 0.02
N HIS A 137 -0.84 6.59 -0.94
CA HIS A 137 -2.18 6.59 -1.52
C HIS A 137 -3.29 6.37 -0.48
N ALA A 138 -2.98 5.62 0.59
CA ALA A 138 -3.90 5.33 1.68
C ALA A 138 -3.80 6.32 2.85
N ALA A 139 -3.03 7.42 2.72
CA ALA A 139 -2.75 8.33 3.83
C ALA A 139 -4.03 8.87 4.45
N TYR A 140 -5.00 9.30 3.63
CA TYR A 140 -6.23 9.90 4.15
C TYR A 140 -7.27 8.91 4.65
N ASP A 141 -7.31 7.68 4.13
CA ASP A 141 -8.28 6.66 4.55
C ASP A 141 -7.81 5.82 5.75
N ALA A 142 -6.51 5.46 5.77
CA ALA A 142 -5.96 4.52 6.73
C ALA A 142 -4.77 5.06 7.55
N GLY A 143 -4.21 6.21 7.19
CA GLY A 143 -3.09 6.82 7.89
C GLY A 143 -3.49 7.39 9.25
N LEU A 144 -2.63 7.19 10.25
CA LEU A 144 -2.80 7.68 11.62
C LEU A 144 -2.04 9.00 11.80
N PHE A 145 -2.72 10.11 11.55
CA PHE A 145 -2.17 11.42 11.85
C PHE A 145 -2.32 11.70 13.35
N GLY A 146 -1.24 11.70 14.12
CA GLY A 146 -1.29 11.79 15.60
C GLY A 146 -2.07 12.96 16.23
N TYR A 147 -2.51 13.93 15.41
CA TYR A 147 -3.33 15.08 15.81
C TYR A 147 -4.78 15.03 15.29
N ASP A 148 -5.14 14.03 14.48
CA ASP A 148 -6.45 13.89 13.82
C ASP A 148 -6.68 12.41 13.47
N MET A 149 -7.49 11.73 14.30
CA MET A 149 -7.85 10.32 14.13
C MET A 149 -9.04 10.11 13.18
N HIS A 150 -9.64 11.17 12.64
CA HIS A 150 -10.77 11.04 11.73
C HIS A 150 -10.31 10.61 10.33
N ARG A 151 -11.18 9.98 9.54
CA ARG A 151 -10.88 9.60 8.15
C ARG A 151 -11.13 10.74 7.14
N THR A 152 -11.52 11.91 7.62
CA THR A 152 -11.81 13.06 6.76
C THR A 152 -10.51 13.71 6.29
N VAL A 153 -10.44 14.02 4.99
CA VAL A 153 -9.38 14.84 4.42
C VAL A 153 -9.48 16.25 5.00
N SER A 154 -8.42 16.71 5.67
CA SER A 154 -8.36 18.05 6.27
C SER A 154 -7.20 18.86 5.67
N PRO A 155 -7.26 20.21 5.67
CA PRO A 155 -6.18 21.04 5.15
C PRO A 155 -4.81 20.73 5.79
N ARG A 156 -4.80 20.40 7.09
CA ARG A 156 -3.58 20.01 7.81
C ARG A 156 -3.01 18.67 7.34
N LYS A 157 -3.86 17.67 7.08
CA LYS A 157 -3.41 16.39 6.48
C LYS A 157 -2.85 16.62 5.08
N ARG A 158 -3.54 17.42 4.27
CA ARG A 158 -3.07 17.78 2.92
C ARG A 158 -1.72 18.49 2.93
N ALA A 159 -1.50 19.42 3.86
CA ALA A 159 -0.21 20.09 4.01
C ALA A 159 0.91 19.10 4.33
N ALA A 160 0.69 18.18 5.28
CA ALA A 160 1.69 17.18 5.64
C ALA A 160 2.05 16.22 4.48
N VAL A 161 1.05 15.75 3.72
CA VAL A 161 1.30 14.91 2.53
C VAL A 161 2.02 15.72 1.45
N ARG A 162 1.59 16.96 1.19
CA ARG A 162 2.23 17.85 0.20
C ARG A 162 3.68 18.15 0.52
N GLU A 163 4.02 18.32 1.78
CA GLU A 163 5.41 18.52 2.20
C GLU A 163 6.29 17.31 1.84
N ALA A 164 5.76 16.09 1.92
CA ALA A 164 6.50 14.88 1.62
C ALA A 164 6.63 14.59 0.11
N VAL A 165 5.59 14.84 -0.68
CA VAL A 165 5.50 14.40 -2.09
C VAL A 165 5.31 15.52 -3.12
N GLY A 166 5.28 16.77 -2.67
CA GLY A 166 4.97 17.91 -3.54
C GLY A 166 3.48 18.05 -3.88
N GLU A 167 3.15 19.11 -4.60
CA GLU A 167 1.77 19.46 -4.95
C GLU A 167 1.10 18.44 -5.88
N ALA A 168 1.81 18.03 -6.94
CA ALA A 168 1.30 17.06 -7.90
C ALA A 168 1.08 15.68 -7.27
N GLY A 169 2.05 15.17 -6.50
CA GLY A 169 1.91 13.91 -5.78
C GLY A 169 0.75 13.93 -4.77
N GLU A 170 0.58 15.03 -4.03
CA GLU A 170 -0.52 15.15 -3.07
C GLU A 170 -1.88 15.25 -3.76
N ALA A 171 -1.97 15.96 -4.89
CA ALA A 171 -3.19 16.01 -5.69
C ALA A 171 -3.60 14.61 -6.19
N LEU A 172 -2.65 13.76 -6.58
CA LEU A 172 -2.92 12.36 -6.93
C LEU A 172 -3.43 11.55 -5.75
N VAL A 173 -2.84 11.69 -4.54
CA VAL A 173 -3.32 11.01 -3.32
C VAL A 173 -4.74 11.46 -2.96
N ALA A 174 -5.04 12.75 -3.08
CA ALA A 174 -6.36 13.29 -2.84
C ALA A 174 -7.39 12.78 -3.85
N ALA A 175 -7.06 12.78 -5.15
CA ALA A 175 -7.92 12.28 -6.21
C ALA A 175 -8.15 10.76 -6.08
N TYR A 176 -7.12 10.00 -5.73
CA TYR A 176 -7.22 8.59 -5.36
C TYR A 176 -8.24 8.40 -4.23
N THR A 177 -8.13 9.17 -3.16
CA THR A 177 -9.05 9.06 -2.00
C THR A 177 -10.49 9.41 -2.39
N ALA A 178 -10.67 10.41 -3.27
CA ALA A 178 -11.98 10.88 -3.70
C ALA A 178 -12.66 9.95 -4.72
N LEU A 179 -11.91 9.13 -5.46
CA LEU A 179 -12.44 8.22 -6.48
C LEU A 179 -13.16 7.02 -5.82
N PRO A 180 -14.50 6.91 -5.96
CA PRO A 180 -15.22 5.75 -5.45
C PRO A 180 -14.88 4.52 -6.30
N TRP A 181 -14.35 3.47 -5.69
CA TRP A 181 -13.96 2.26 -6.42
C TRP A 181 -15.07 1.21 -6.39
N THR A 182 -16.14 1.48 -7.15
CA THR A 182 -17.38 0.68 -7.20
C THR A 182 -17.60 0.05 -8.58
N GLY A 183 -18.48 -0.95 -8.67
CA GLY A 183 -18.84 -1.58 -9.95
C GLY A 183 -19.33 -0.59 -11.02
N SER A 184 -20.16 0.38 -10.64
CA SER A 184 -20.64 1.44 -11.54
C SER A 184 -19.54 2.40 -11.99
N THR A 185 -18.55 2.68 -11.13
CA THR A 185 -17.38 3.47 -11.50
C THR A 185 -16.53 2.71 -12.50
N LEU A 186 -16.29 1.42 -12.26
CA LEU A 186 -15.52 0.56 -13.18
C LEU A 186 -16.20 0.44 -14.55
N GLU A 187 -17.53 0.31 -14.59
CA GLU A 187 -18.30 0.30 -15.84
C GLU A 187 -18.13 1.59 -16.62
N ARG A 188 -18.32 2.73 -15.97
CA ARG A 188 -18.13 4.05 -16.59
C ARG A 188 -16.70 4.23 -17.10
N LEU A 189 -15.71 3.84 -16.30
CA LEU A 189 -14.31 3.96 -16.68
C LEU A 189 -14.01 3.04 -17.87
N ALA A 190 -14.42 1.77 -17.84
CA ALA A 190 -14.11 0.81 -18.90
C ALA A 190 -14.73 1.18 -20.25
N ALA A 191 -15.87 1.88 -20.24
CA ALA A 191 -16.58 2.32 -21.43
C ALA A 191 -15.88 3.43 -22.24
N SER A 192 -14.91 4.15 -21.67
CA SER A 192 -14.20 5.23 -22.36
C SER A 192 -12.69 5.17 -22.13
N ALA A 193 -11.94 5.04 -23.22
CA ALA A 193 -10.47 5.13 -23.19
C ALA A 193 -9.96 6.58 -23.14
N ALA A 194 -10.77 7.55 -23.58
CA ALA A 194 -10.42 8.97 -23.55
C ALA A 194 -10.43 9.48 -22.10
N ARG A 195 -9.28 9.98 -21.64
CA ARG A 195 -9.04 10.43 -20.26
C ARG A 195 -8.03 11.56 -20.22
N SER A 196 -8.21 12.48 -19.27
CA SER A 196 -7.19 13.48 -18.96
C SER A 196 -5.90 12.81 -18.46
N PRO A 197 -4.74 13.46 -18.56
CA PRO A 197 -3.49 12.96 -17.96
C PRO A 197 -3.61 12.66 -16.47
N GLU A 198 -4.36 13.48 -15.73
CA GLU A 198 -4.60 13.33 -14.29
C GLU A 198 -5.46 12.11 -13.98
N GLU A 199 -6.57 11.93 -14.71
CA GLU A 199 -7.44 10.75 -14.57
C GLU A 199 -6.67 9.46 -14.87
N ARG A 200 -5.82 9.48 -15.90
CA ARG A 200 -4.96 8.35 -16.25
C ARG A 200 -3.99 8.03 -15.11
N SER A 201 -3.36 9.03 -14.51
CA SER A 201 -2.42 8.86 -13.39
C SER A 201 -3.10 8.27 -12.15
N VAL A 202 -4.31 8.76 -11.81
CA VAL A 202 -5.11 8.19 -10.70
C VAL A 202 -5.50 6.74 -10.98
N LEU A 203 -5.87 6.42 -12.23
CA LEU A 203 -6.24 5.07 -12.62
C LEU A 203 -5.04 4.11 -12.59
N ARG A 204 -3.86 4.54 -13.05
CA ARG A 204 -2.61 3.79 -12.91
C ARG A 204 -2.31 3.46 -11.46
N LEU A 205 -2.38 4.47 -10.58
CA LEU A 205 -2.20 4.28 -9.15
C LEU A 205 -3.22 3.28 -8.57
N ARG A 206 -4.48 3.34 -9.03
CA ARG A 206 -5.51 2.42 -8.53
C ARG A 206 -5.29 0.99 -8.97
N LEU A 207 -4.94 0.79 -10.23
CA LEU A 207 -4.67 -0.53 -10.77
C LEU A 207 -3.38 -1.13 -10.19
N ALA A 208 -2.35 -0.30 -9.92
CA ALA A 208 -1.15 -0.74 -9.23
C ALA A 208 -1.45 -1.23 -7.80
N ASN A 209 -2.35 -0.53 -7.11
CA ASN A 209 -2.87 -0.96 -5.80
C ASN A 209 -3.61 -2.30 -5.88
N GLU A 210 -4.46 -2.50 -6.90
CA GLU A 210 -5.15 -3.79 -7.10
C GLU A 210 -4.15 -4.92 -7.35
N LEU A 211 -3.12 -4.69 -8.17
CA LEU A 211 -2.11 -5.71 -8.46
C LEU A 211 -1.34 -6.13 -7.21
N ASP A 212 -0.88 -5.20 -6.36
CA ASP A 212 -0.20 -5.58 -5.11
C ASP A 212 -1.14 -6.32 -4.14
N ASP A 213 -2.42 -5.91 -4.08
CA ASP A 213 -3.42 -6.58 -3.24
C ASP A 213 -3.66 -8.04 -3.67
N LEU A 214 -3.55 -8.34 -4.96
CA LEU A 214 -3.71 -9.68 -5.52
C LEU A 214 -2.41 -10.52 -5.45
N ALA A 215 -1.24 -9.87 -5.41
CA ALA A 215 0.06 -10.53 -5.57
C ALA A 215 0.38 -11.60 -4.51
N ASP A 216 -0.05 -11.40 -3.26
CA ASP A 216 0.19 -12.35 -2.16
C ASP A 216 -0.98 -13.33 -1.92
N GLY A 217 -2.06 -13.21 -2.71
CA GLY A 217 -3.28 -14.01 -2.57
C GLY A 217 -4.06 -13.78 -1.27
N GLY A 218 -3.64 -12.82 -0.45
CA GLY A 218 -4.21 -12.55 0.87
C GLY A 218 -5.68 -12.15 0.82
N LEU A 219 -6.13 -11.51 -0.27
CA LEU A 219 -7.54 -11.11 -0.46
C LEU A 219 -8.52 -12.28 -0.33
N ARG A 220 -8.13 -13.50 -0.72
CA ARG A 220 -8.96 -14.72 -0.57
C ARG A 220 -9.37 -15.04 0.87
N TYR A 221 -8.51 -14.65 1.80
CA TYR A 221 -8.68 -14.93 3.22
C TYR A 221 -9.17 -13.70 3.99
N THR A 222 -9.41 -12.59 3.27
CA THR A 222 -10.10 -11.42 3.83
C THR A 222 -11.62 -11.55 3.63
N GLY A 223 -12.41 -10.87 4.46
CA GLY A 223 -13.87 -11.09 4.57
C GLY A 223 -14.66 -11.15 3.24
N ARG A 224 -15.84 -11.78 3.30
CA ARG A 224 -16.69 -12.18 2.15
C ARG A 224 -16.86 -11.12 1.05
N GLU A 225 -16.97 -9.84 1.42
CA GLU A 225 -17.17 -8.75 0.46
C GLU A 225 -16.00 -8.58 -0.51
N LYS A 226 -14.75 -8.54 -0.02
CA LYS A 226 -13.57 -8.37 -0.88
C LYS A 226 -13.30 -9.63 -1.72
N ALA A 227 -13.51 -10.81 -1.15
CA ALA A 227 -13.41 -12.07 -1.89
C ALA A 227 -14.40 -12.08 -3.08
N SER A 228 -15.66 -11.66 -2.86
CA SER A 228 -16.68 -11.65 -3.91
C SER A 228 -16.35 -10.73 -5.11
N LEU A 229 -15.61 -9.64 -4.90
CA LEU A 229 -15.18 -8.76 -5.99
C LEU A 229 -14.10 -9.42 -6.87
N VAL A 230 -13.21 -10.21 -6.27
CA VAL A 230 -12.19 -10.97 -7.01
C VAL A 230 -12.82 -12.18 -7.72
N ASP A 231 -13.85 -12.77 -7.14
CA ASP A 231 -14.54 -13.94 -7.70
C ASP A 231 -15.47 -13.58 -8.87
N ASP A 232 -15.95 -12.34 -8.96
CA ASP A 232 -16.80 -11.85 -10.05
C ASP A 232 -16.03 -11.69 -11.37
N ALA A 233 -16.33 -12.57 -12.35
CA ALA A 233 -15.73 -12.54 -13.68
C ALA A 233 -15.95 -11.21 -14.43
N SER A 234 -17.09 -10.54 -14.24
CA SER A 234 -17.36 -9.23 -14.85
C SER A 234 -16.43 -8.17 -14.28
N HIS A 235 -16.21 -8.19 -12.96
CA HIS A 235 -15.29 -7.29 -12.28
C HIS A 235 -13.85 -7.50 -12.78
N ARG A 236 -13.39 -8.76 -12.85
CA ARG A 236 -12.06 -9.11 -13.36
C ARG A 236 -11.83 -8.59 -14.80
N ALA A 237 -12.77 -8.84 -15.70
CA ALA A 237 -12.68 -8.40 -17.09
C ALA A 237 -12.59 -6.87 -17.24
N LYS A 238 -13.30 -6.12 -16.36
CA LYS A 238 -13.23 -4.66 -16.32
C LYS A 238 -11.85 -4.18 -15.88
N LEU A 239 -11.25 -4.78 -14.86
CA LEU A 239 -9.91 -4.38 -14.41
C LEU A 239 -8.84 -4.62 -15.49
N VAL A 240 -8.90 -5.75 -16.19
CA VAL A 240 -7.98 -6.05 -17.33
C VAL A 240 -8.18 -5.03 -18.45
N THR A 241 -9.43 -4.75 -18.83
CA THR A 241 -9.74 -3.71 -19.83
C THR A 241 -9.18 -2.35 -19.45
N LEU A 242 -9.33 -1.95 -18.18
CA LEU A 242 -8.78 -0.68 -17.68
C LEU A 242 -7.25 -0.65 -17.72
N ALA A 243 -6.60 -1.76 -17.33
CA ALA A 243 -5.15 -1.89 -17.37
C ALA A 243 -4.57 -1.76 -18.78
N GLN A 244 -5.26 -2.29 -19.78
CA GLN A 244 -4.87 -2.15 -21.19
C GLN A 244 -4.99 -0.71 -21.70
N GLN A 245 -5.73 0.17 -21.02
CA GLN A 245 -5.99 1.55 -21.42
C GLN A 245 -5.09 2.59 -20.73
N VAL A 246 -4.17 2.20 -19.84
CA VAL A 246 -3.36 3.14 -19.03
C VAL A 246 -1.88 3.17 -19.38
N ASP A 247 -1.46 2.62 -20.52
CA ASP A 247 -0.06 2.61 -20.98
C ASP A 247 0.95 2.04 -19.94
N MET A 248 0.54 1.01 -19.19
CA MET A 248 1.40 0.28 -18.26
C MET A 248 1.55 -1.18 -18.73
N PRO A 249 2.54 -1.48 -19.58
CA PRO A 249 2.58 -2.71 -20.36
C PRO A 249 2.70 -3.97 -19.51
N HIS A 250 3.45 -3.95 -18.40
CA HIS A 250 3.57 -5.12 -17.53
C HIS A 250 2.37 -5.25 -16.60
N LEU A 251 1.77 -4.13 -16.17
CA LEU A 251 0.62 -4.14 -15.26
C LEU A 251 -0.54 -4.97 -15.80
N ALA A 252 -0.92 -4.77 -17.07
CA ALA A 252 -2.06 -5.48 -17.65
C ALA A 252 -1.85 -7.00 -17.66
N ALA A 253 -0.67 -7.46 -18.09
CA ALA A 253 -0.33 -8.88 -18.14
C ALA A 253 -0.25 -9.50 -16.73
N ASP A 254 0.34 -8.80 -15.77
CA ASP A 254 0.45 -9.30 -14.40
C ASP A 254 -0.90 -9.35 -13.69
N LEU A 255 -1.75 -8.34 -13.93
CA LEU A 255 -3.09 -8.31 -13.37
C LEU A 255 -3.94 -9.46 -13.94
N GLU A 256 -3.87 -9.70 -15.25
CA GLU A 256 -4.53 -10.84 -15.88
C GLU A 256 -4.03 -12.17 -15.29
N ALA A 257 -2.73 -12.35 -15.12
CA ALA A 257 -2.14 -13.55 -14.53
C ALA A 257 -2.54 -13.75 -13.06
N ALA A 258 -2.57 -12.69 -12.26
CA ALA A 258 -2.98 -12.73 -10.86
C ALA A 258 -4.47 -13.10 -10.74
N LEU A 259 -5.32 -12.50 -11.58
CA LEU A 259 -6.75 -12.75 -11.64
C LEU A 259 -7.10 -14.16 -12.15
N ALA A 260 -6.38 -14.68 -13.15
CA ALA A 260 -6.54 -16.05 -13.63
C ALA A 260 -6.16 -17.07 -12.55
N SER A 261 -5.04 -16.84 -11.85
CA SER A 261 -4.62 -17.63 -10.71
C SER A 261 -5.65 -17.64 -9.57
N HIS A 262 -6.55 -16.64 -9.55
CA HIS A 262 -7.68 -16.57 -8.63
C HIS A 262 -8.89 -17.43 -9.02
N GLY A 263 -9.24 -17.49 -10.31
CA GLY A 263 -10.44 -18.18 -10.81
C GLY A 263 -10.38 -19.72 -10.84
N ASP A 264 -9.20 -20.31 -11.01
CA ASP A 264 -9.05 -21.76 -11.32
C ASP A 264 -9.09 -22.72 -10.10
N ARG A 265 -9.51 -22.26 -8.91
CA ARG A 265 -9.43 -23.07 -7.67
C ARG A 265 -10.75 -23.21 -6.89
N VAL A 266 -11.89 -23.12 -7.58
CA VAL A 266 -13.23 -23.43 -7.01
C VAL A 266 -13.78 -24.69 -7.65
#